data_AF-I3T7L9-F1
#
_entry.id   AF-I3T7L9-F1
#
_cell.length_a   1.000
_cell.length_b   1.000
_cell.length_c   1.000
_cell.angle_alpha   90.00
_cell.angle_beta   90.00
_cell.angle_gamma   90.00
#
_symmetry.space_group_name_H-M   'P 1'
#
loop_
_entity.id
_entity.type
_entity.pdbx_description
1 polymer ?
#
loop_
_entity_poly.entity_id
_entity_poly.type
_entity_poly.pdbx_seq_one_letter_code
_entity_poly.pdbx_strand_id
1 'polypeptide(L)' 'MIQKLQHAKNGVDIRTHLGIPNWEKVFTQLASAHPNSRIGVFYCGSPALTKTLKSLCQETSLNSSTRFQFHKENY' A
#
# COMPACT_ATOMS: atom_id res chain seq x y z
N MET A 1 8.97 1.91 15.90
CA MET A 1 9.38 3.25 16.37
C MET A 1 9.36 4.19 15.17
N ILE A 2 8.43 5.15 15.10
CA ILE A 2 8.42 6.17 14.03
C ILE A 2 9.45 7.22 14.44
N GLN A 3 10.64 7.19 13.88
CA GLN A 3 11.54 8.32 14.03
C GLN A 3 11.10 9.41 13.05
N LYS A 4 10.85 10.62 13.57
CA LYS A 4 10.71 11.84 12.76
C LYS A 4 12.08 12.18 12.14
N LEU A 5 12.60 11.30 11.29
CA LEU A 5 13.79 11.55 10.50
C LEU A 5 13.37 12.47 9.36
N GLN A 6 13.74 13.75 9.53
CA GLN A 6 13.66 14.86 8.57
C GLN A 6 12.35 15.65 8.54
N HIS A 7 12.08 16.35 9.64
CA HIS A 7 11.75 17.76 9.46
C HIS A 7 13.00 18.43 8.85
N ALA A 8 12.83 19.14 7.73
CA ALA A 8 13.83 19.99 7.02
C ALA A 8 14.35 19.44 5.68
N LYS A 9 13.71 19.87 4.59
CA LYS A 9 14.36 20.64 3.51
C LYS A 9 13.36 21.20 2.48
N ASN A 10 12.17 20.59 2.31
CA ASN A 10 11.25 20.93 1.22
C ASN A 10 9.79 21.27 1.62
N GLY A 11 9.47 21.44 2.91
CA GLY A 11 8.12 21.85 3.35
C GLY A 11 7.00 20.78 3.26
N VAL A 12 7.35 19.50 3.04
CA VAL A 12 6.39 18.39 3.00
C VAL A 12 6.55 17.52 4.24
N ASP A 13 5.47 17.25 4.97
CA ASP A 13 5.46 16.33 6.12
C ASP A 13 5.46 14.88 5.60
N ILE A 14 6.63 14.25 5.60
CA ILE A 14 6.81 12.83 5.21
C ILE A 14 7.13 12.03 6.47
N ARG A 15 6.35 10.98 6.73
CA ARG A 15 6.58 10.06 7.84
C ARG A 15 7.37 8.84 7.35
N THR A 16 8.61 8.72 7.81
CA THR A 16 9.49 7.60 7.47
C THR A 16 9.35 6.48 8.49
N HIS A 17 9.12 5.25 8.00
CA HIS A 17 9.13 4.03 8.79
C HIS A 17 10.35 3.19 8.40
N LEU A 18 11.04 2.64 9.39
CA LEU A 18 12.16 1.71 9.17
C LEU A 18 11.64 0.27 9.16
N GLY A 19 12.08 -0.52 8.18
CA GLY A 19 11.73 -1.94 8.05
C GLY A 19 10.73 -2.23 6.93
N ILE A 20 10.24 -3.48 6.91
CA ILE A 20 9.27 -3.95 5.92
C ILE A 20 7.86 -3.46 6.30
N PRO A 21 7.09 -2.87 5.37
CA PRO A 21 5.72 -2.45 5.64
C PRO A 21 4.81 -3.62 6.04
N ASN A 22 3.88 -3.39 6.96
CA ASN A 22 2.76 -4.29 7.18
C ASN A 22 1.68 -4.00 6.11
N TRP A 23 1.75 -4.73 5.00
CA TRP A 23 0.85 -4.53 3.86
C TRP A 23 -0.62 -4.80 4.19
N GLU A 24 -0.93 -5.82 4.99
CA GLU A 24 -2.31 -6.11 5.42
C GLU A 24 -2.94 -4.89 6.09
N LYS A 25 -2.24 -4.28 7.04
CA LYS A 25 -2.72 -3.07 7.73
C LYS A 25 -2.97 -1.92 6.76
N VAL A 26 -2.08 -1.72 5.78
CA VAL A 26 -2.24 -0.67 4.76
C VAL A 26 -3.51 -0.91 3.94
N PHE A 27 -3.74 -2.14 3.47
CA PHE A 27 -4.92 -2.49 2.68
C PHE A 27 -6.22 -2.36 3.48
N THR A 28 -6.26 -2.83 4.73
CA THR A 28 -7.45 -2.68 5.60
C THR A 28 -7.78 -1.21 5.85
N GLN A 29 -6.76 -0.37 6.10
CA GLN A 29 -6.96 1.07 6.29
C GLN A 29 -7.49 1.74 5.02
N LEU A 30 -6.97 1.40 3.84
CA LEU A 30 -7.44 1.94 2.57
C LEU A 30 -8.89 1.51 2.28
N ALA A 31 -9.23 0.25 2.50
CA ALA A 31 -10.59 -0.25 2.32
C ALA A 31 -11.59 0.46 3.23
N SER A 32 -11.21 0.68 4.50
CA SER A 32 -12.04 1.42 5.46
C SER A 32 -12.19 2.90 5.10
N ALA A 33 -11.15 3.53 4.56
CA ALA A 33 -11.18 4.95 4.19
C ALA A 33 -11.95 5.21 2.89
N HIS A 34 -12.02 4.22 1.99
CA HIS A 34 -12.61 4.37 0.66
C HIS A 34 -13.64 3.27 0.36
N PRO A 35 -14.78 3.23 1.08
CA PRO A 35 -15.82 2.23 0.83
C PRO A 35 -16.39 2.36 -0.60
N ASN A 36 -16.83 1.24 -1.18
CA ASN A 36 -17.45 1.16 -2.51
C ASN A 36 -16.59 1.73 -3.67
N SER A 37 -15.29 1.92 -3.45
CA SER A 37 -14.39 2.53 -4.43
C SER A 37 -13.53 1.48 -5.14
N ARG A 38 -12.88 1.88 -6.24
CA ARG A 38 -11.87 1.05 -6.94
C ARG A 38 -10.50 1.69 -6.76
N ILE A 39 -9.52 0.90 -6.30
CA ILE A 39 -8.14 1.33 -6.03
C ILE A 39 -7.19 0.53 -6.93
N GLY A 40 -6.42 1.23 -7.75
CA GLY A 40 -5.31 0.64 -8.50
C GLY A 40 -4.05 0.55 -7.65
N VAL A 41 -3.42 -0.62 -7.62
CA VAL A 41 -2.16 -0.87 -6.91
C VAL A 41 -1.08 -1.18 -7.95
N PHE A 42 -0.12 -0.27 -8.09
CA PHE A 42 0.97 -0.38 -9.05
C PHE A 42 2.27 -0.74 -8.34
N TYR A 43 3.03 -1.68 -8.88
CA TYR A 43 4.32 -2.09 -8.33
C TYR A 43 5.38 -2.30 -9.42
N CYS A 44 6.50 -1.60 -9.28
CA CYS A 44 7.71 -1.76 -10.09
C CYS A 44 8.88 -2.08 -9.14
N GLY A 45 9.30 -3.35 -9.09
CA GLY A 45 10.37 -3.77 -8.18
C GLY A 45 10.60 -5.27 -8.16
N SER A 46 11.31 -5.75 -7.13
CA SER A 46 11.68 -7.16 -6.99
C SER A 46 10.45 -8.08 -7.09
N PRO A 47 10.49 -9.16 -7.90
CA PRO A 47 9.37 -10.07 -8.09
C PRO A 47 8.84 -10.69 -6.79
N ALA A 48 9.68 -10.82 -5.77
CA ALA A 48 9.32 -11.42 -4.48
C ALA A 48 8.06 -10.82 -3.86
N LEU A 49 7.86 -9.50 -3.98
CA LEU A 49 6.72 -8.80 -3.37
C LEU A 49 5.44 -8.85 -4.23
N THR A 50 5.57 -9.18 -5.52
CA THR A 50 4.45 -9.21 -6.48
C THR A 50 3.37 -10.19 -6.02
N LYS A 51 3.76 -11.38 -5.56
CA LYS A 51 2.82 -12.41 -5.12
C LYS A 51 2.03 -11.97 -3.89
N THR A 52 2.72 -11.38 -2.91
CA THR A 52 2.11 -10.88 -1.67
C THR A 52 1.11 -9.77 -1.97
N LEU A 53 1.50 -8.75 -2.73
CA LEU A 53 0.62 -7.62 -3.05
C LEU A 53 -0.60 -8.06 -3.87
N LYS A 54 -0.40 -8.97 -4.83
CA LYS A 54 -1.50 -9.53 -5.62
C LYS A 54 -2.50 -10.32 -4.76
N SER A 55 -2.02 -11.14 -3.83
CA SER A 55 -2.89 -11.90 -2.90
C SER A 55 -3.71 -10.95 -2.03
N LEU A 56 -3.06 -9.94 -1.45
CA LEU A 56 -3.73 -8.94 -0.62
C LEU A 56 -4.78 -8.13 -1.37
N CYS A 57 -4.52 -7.79 -2.63
CA CYS A 57 -5.53 -7.14 -3.48
C CYS A 57 -6.77 -8.03 -3.64
N GLN A 58 -6.58 -9.34 -3.90
CA GLN A 58 -7.67 -10.28 -4.09
C GLN A 58 -8.47 -10.49 -2.79
N GLU A 59 -7.78 -10.80 -1.69
CA GLU A 59 -8.39 -11.05 -0.38
C GLU A 59 -9.17 -9.84 0.13
N THR A 60 -8.55 -8.65 0.10
CA THR A 60 -9.20 -7.42 0.58
C THR A 60 -10.40 -7.03 -0.29
N SER A 61 -10.33 -7.30 -1.60
CA SER A 61 -11.46 -7.06 -2.51
C SER A 61 -12.64 -7.98 -2.28
N LEU A 62 -12.41 -9.18 -1.75
CA LEU A 62 -13.48 -10.12 -1.41
C LEU A 62 -14.11 -9.77 -0.07
N ASN A 63 -13.30 -9.33 0.89
CA ASN A 63 -13.71 -9.08 2.28
C ASN A 63 -14.22 -7.66 2.54
N SER A 64 -14.19 -6.76 1.55
CA SER A 64 -14.65 -5.37 1.69
C SER A 64 -15.44 -4.91 0.47
N SER A 65 -16.10 -3.75 0.58
CA SER A 65 -16.79 -3.14 -0.56
C SER A 65 -15.85 -2.44 -1.55
N THR A 66 -14.59 -2.25 -1.16
CA THR A 66 -13.55 -1.63 -1.99
C THR A 66 -12.90 -2.68 -2.88
N ARG A 67 -12.73 -2.39 -4.17
CA ARG A 67 -12.07 -3.30 -5.13
C ARG A 67 -10.65 -2.83 -5.40
N PHE A 68 -9.69 -3.71 -5.20
CA PHE A 68 -8.27 -3.49 -5.47
C PHE A 68 -7.87 -4.21 -6.75
N GLN A 69 -7.20 -3.50 -7.66
CA GLN A 69 -6.69 -4.04 -8.91
C GLN A 69 -5.16 -3.92 -8.94
N PHE A 70 -4.48 -5.05 -9.03
CA PHE A 70 -3.02 -5.10 -9.01
C PHE A 70 -2.42 -5.03 -10.41
N HIS A 71 -1.43 -4.16 -10.59
CA HIS A 71 -0.68 -3.94 -11.82
C HIS A 71 0.82 -4.08 -11.55
N LYS A 72 1.45 -5.06 -12.21
CA LYS A 72 2.92 -5.16 -12.23
C LYS A 72 3.43 -4.35 -13.41
N GLU A 73 4.20 -3.32 -13.12
CA GLU A 73 4.77 -2.43 -14.13
C GLU A 73 6.27 -2.73 -14.30
N ASN A 74 6.78 -2.57 -15.53
CA ASN A 74 8.21 -2.71 -15.84
C ASN A 74 8.75 -1.37 -16.39
N TYR A 75 8.77 -0.36 -15.53
CA TYR A 75 9.34 0.96 -15.81
C TYR A 75 10.83 1.02 -15.49
#